data_AF-A0AAW4WPH0-F1
#
_entry.id   AF-A0AAW4WPH0-F1
#
_cell.length_a   1.000
_cell.length_b   1.000
_cell.length_c   1.000
_cell.angle_alpha   90.00
_cell.angle_beta   90.00
_cell.angle_gamma   90.00
#
_symmetry.space_group_name_H-M   'P 1'
#
loop_
_entity.id
_entity.type
_entity.pdbx_description
1 polymer ?
#
loop_
_entity_poly.entity_id
_entity_poly.type
_entity_poly.pdbx_seq_one_letter_code
_entity_poly.pdbx_strand_id
1 'polypeptide(L)'
;MVLDYMDKDKLSTKIYVDYSDESVRIENFTDDLIAKAFGNNETPTFSDYEKFLESRCFPRNRDHVKWILRDLGLDSYDPLAIVKKTAGRMAEDDMWIKFVEE
;
A
#
# COMPACT_ATOMS: atom_id res chain seq x y z
N MET A 1 -3.10 -10.91 7.06
CA MET A 1 -1.88 -10.26 6.54
C MET A 1 -1.65 -8.96 7.30
N VAL A 2 -0.39 -8.63 7.61
CA VAL A 2 -0.03 -7.38 8.30
C VAL A 2 0.92 -6.56 7.45
N LEU A 3 0.62 -5.26 7.30
CA LEU A 3 1.43 -4.30 6.57
C LEU A 3 1.86 -3.16 7.51
N ASP A 4 3.14 -2.83 7.50
CA ASP A 4 3.69 -1.65 8.14
C ASP A 4 3.90 -0.57 7.07
N TYR A 5 3.17 0.54 7.19
CA TYR A 5 3.40 1.75 6.39
C TYR A 5 4.42 2.63 7.10
N MET A 6 5.57 2.81 6.44
CA MET A 6 6.79 3.36 7.01
C MET A 6 7.12 4.71 6.37
N ASP A 7 7.43 5.71 7.19
CA ASP A 7 8.12 6.94 6.78
C ASP A 7 9.61 6.81 7.14
N LYS A 8 10.45 6.59 6.13
CA LYS A 8 11.87 6.23 6.32
C LYS A 8 11.99 5.01 7.25
N ASP A 9 12.52 5.21 8.45
CA ASP A 9 12.70 4.15 9.45
C ASP A 9 11.62 4.18 10.55
N LYS A 10 10.64 5.08 10.46
CA LYS A 10 9.57 5.24 11.45
C LYS A 10 8.30 4.55 10.97
N LEU A 11 7.67 3.78 11.86
CA LEU A 11 6.35 3.23 11.61
C LEU A 11 5.31 4.35 11.71
N SER A 12 4.52 4.55 10.66
CA SER A 12 3.45 5.56 10.61
C SER A 12 2.09 4.94 10.87
N THR A 13 1.76 3.86 10.14
CA THR A 13 0.50 3.13 10.30
C THR A 13 0.76 1.64 10.19
N LYS A 14 0.26 0.85 11.13
CA LYS A 14 0.14 -0.60 10.98
C LYS A 14 -1.25 -0.93 10.46
N ILE A 15 -1.33 -1.78 9.46
CA ILE A 15 -2.55 -2.16 8.76
C ILE A 15 -2.73 -3.68 8.90
N TYR A 16 -3.82 -4.08 9.52
CA TYR A 16 -4.24 -5.46 9.63
C TYR A 16 -5.34 -5.71 8.61
N VAL A 17 -5.12 -6.69 7.74
CA VAL A 17 -6.07 -7.06 6.67
C VAL A 17 -6.38 -8.53 6.76
N ASP A 18 -7.67 -8.85 6.79
CA ASP A 18 -8.17 -10.21 6.61
C ASP A 18 -8.99 -10.26 5.31
N TYR A 19 -8.53 -11.11 4.39
CA TYR A 19 -9.11 -11.27 3.06
C TYR A 19 -10.32 -12.21 3.06
N SER A 20 -10.52 -12.99 4.13
CA SER A 20 -11.64 -13.94 4.23
C SER A 20 -12.92 -13.24 4.65
N ASP A 21 -12.80 -12.22 5.51
CA ASP A 21 -13.91 -11.40 6.01
C ASP A 21 -13.93 -9.98 5.42
N GLU A 22 -12.99 -9.67 4.52
CA GLU A 22 -12.78 -8.34 3.95
C GLU A 22 -12.74 -7.25 5.03
N SER A 23 -12.06 -7.52 6.15
CA SER A 23 -11.91 -6.55 7.23
C SER A 23 -10.54 -5.88 7.22
N VAL A 24 -10.55 -4.60 7.60
CA VAL A 24 -9.35 -3.79 7.75
C VAL A 24 -9.39 -3.10 9.11
N ARG A 25 -8.28 -3.17 9.84
CA ARG A 25 -8.06 -2.41 11.08
C ARG A 25 -6.71 -1.73 11.00
N ILE A 26 -6.58 -0.58 11.65
CA ILE A 26 -5.33 0.18 11.66
C ILE A 26 -4.93 0.62 13.05
N GLU A 27 -3.64 0.81 13.24
CA GLU A 27 -3.04 1.51 14.37
C GLU A 27 -2.12 2.61 13.81
N ASN A 28 -2.39 3.86 14.16
CA ASN A 28 -1.57 5.00 13.75
C ASN A 28 -0.56 5.35 14.86
N PHE A 29 0.69 5.60 14.46
CA PHE A 29 1.82 5.90 15.36
C PHE A 29 2.36 7.33 15.18
N THR A 30 1.62 8.16 14.45
CA THR A 30 1.92 9.57 14.19
C THR A 30 0.63 10.39 14.20
N ASP A 31 0.71 11.65 14.63
CA ASP A 31 -0.40 12.61 14.55
C ASP A 31 -0.42 13.37 13.21
N ASP A 32 0.64 13.25 12.39
CA ASP A 32 0.68 13.86 11.06
C ASP A 32 -0.27 13.13 10.10
N LEU A 33 -1.33 13.82 9.69
CA LEU A 33 -2.34 13.30 8.76
C LEU A 33 -1.77 12.94 7.40
N ILE A 34 -0.71 13.61 6.93
CA ILE A 34 -0.06 13.29 5.64
C ILE A 34 0.70 11.97 5.76
N ALA A 35 1.22 11.68 6.96
CA ALA A 35 2.01 10.48 7.19
C ALA A 35 1.17 9.22 7.46
N LYS A 36 -0.11 9.36 7.81
CA LYS A 36 -1.03 8.24 8.01
C LYS A 36 -1.46 7.62 6.68
N ALA A 37 -1.51 6.29 6.60
CA ALA A 37 -1.92 5.56 5.39
C ALA A 37 -3.32 5.95 4.88
N PHE A 38 -4.24 6.27 5.81
CA PHE A 38 -5.64 6.61 5.52
C PHE A 38 -6.03 8.03 5.97
N GLY A 39 -5.04 8.90 6.26
CA GLY A 39 -5.28 10.26 6.73
C GLY A 39 -6.16 10.30 7.99
N ASN A 40 -7.31 10.96 7.89
CA ASN A 40 -8.28 11.10 9.00
C ASN A 40 -9.25 9.92 9.13
N ASN A 41 -9.20 8.93 8.24
CA ASN A 41 -10.07 7.75 8.32
C ASN A 41 -9.46 6.72 9.27
N GLU A 42 -9.99 6.65 10.50
CA GLU A 42 -9.52 5.72 11.52
C GLU A 42 -10.13 4.30 11.43
N THR A 43 -11.17 4.14 10.61
CA THR A 43 -11.87 2.86 10.41
C THR A 43 -12.02 2.58 8.91
N PRO A 44 -10.91 2.38 8.17
CA PRO A 44 -10.96 2.14 6.74
C PRO A 44 -11.71 0.86 6.41
N THR A 45 -12.46 0.90 5.31
CA THR A 45 -13.10 -0.28 4.73
C THR A 45 -12.11 -1.07 3.87
N PHE A 46 -12.47 -2.29 3.47
CA PHE A 46 -11.69 -3.04 2.49
C PHE A 46 -11.49 -2.27 1.17
N SER A 47 -12.54 -1.58 0.70
CA SER A 47 -12.44 -0.75 -0.50
C SER A 47 -11.45 0.42 -0.33
N ASP A 48 -11.37 1.00 0.88
CA ASP A 48 -10.37 2.05 1.16
C ASP A 48 -8.95 1.48 1.13
N TYR A 49 -8.76 0.26 1.63
CA TYR A 49 -7.50 -0.47 1.54
C TYR A 49 -7.11 -0.77 0.09
N GLU A 50 -8.04 -1.24 -0.75
CA GLU A 50 -7.76 -1.46 -2.18
C GLU A 50 -7.36 -0.16 -2.89
N LYS A 51 -8.05 0.95 -2.59
CA LYS A 51 -7.68 2.28 -3.11
C LYS A 51 -6.32 2.73 -2.61
N PHE A 52 -5.97 2.43 -1.36
CA PHE A 52 -4.66 2.72 -0.80
C PHE A 52 -3.56 1.93 -1.53
N LEU A 53 -3.76 0.64 -1.81
CA LEU A 53 -2.79 -0.12 -2.60
C LEU A 53 -2.65 0.45 -4.03
N GLU A 54 -3.77 0.79 -4.66
CA GLU A 54 -3.79 1.41 -5.99
C GLU A 54 -3.04 2.75 -6.01
N SER A 55 -3.19 3.58 -4.97
CA SER A 55 -2.49 4.87 -4.89
C SER A 55 -0.98 4.73 -4.74
N ARG A 56 -0.49 3.58 -4.27
CA ARG A 56 0.94 3.23 -4.20
C ARG A 56 1.46 2.49 -5.43
N CYS A 57 0.67 2.44 -6.50
CA CYS A 57 1.04 1.88 -7.80
C CYS A 57 1.22 2.98 -8.87
N PHE A 58 1.89 2.63 -9.97
CA PHE A 58 1.93 3.50 -11.15
C PHE A 58 0.57 3.51 -11.85
N PRO A 59 0.13 4.60 -12.50
CA PRO A 59 -1.21 4.67 -13.10
C PRO A 59 -1.49 3.54 -14.09
N ARG A 60 -2.71 2.97 -14.05
CA ARG A 60 -3.16 1.89 -14.96
C ARG A 60 -3.09 2.26 -16.45
N ASN A 61 -3.26 3.54 -16.77
CA ASN A 61 -3.21 4.09 -18.13
C ASN A 61 -1.81 4.62 -18.50
N ARG A 62 -0.77 4.33 -17.70
CA ARG A 62 0.60 4.74 -18.00
C ARG A 62 1.07 4.09 -19.31
N ASP A 63 1.82 4.83 -20.11
CA ASP A 63 2.46 4.25 -21.28
C ASP A 63 3.39 3.11 -20.89
N HIS A 64 3.42 2.08 -21.73
CA HIS A 64 4.27 0.90 -21.55
C HIS A 64 3.98 0.04 -20.30
N VAL A 65 2.78 0.09 -19.71
CA VAL A 65 2.38 -0.76 -18.56
C VAL A 65 2.76 -2.24 -18.72
N LYS A 66 2.55 -2.84 -19.91
CA LYS A 66 2.92 -4.25 -20.15
C LYS A 66 4.42 -4.53 -19.96
N TRP A 67 5.28 -3.57 -20.29
CA TRP A 67 6.73 -3.68 -20.12
C TRP A 67 7.10 -3.56 -18.64
N ILE A 68 6.52 -2.59 -17.94
CA ILE A 68 6.73 -2.40 -16.50
C ILE A 68 6.31 -3.66 -15.73
N LEU A 69 5.13 -4.21 -16.02
CA LEU A 69 4.65 -5.44 -15.40
C LEU A 69 5.59 -6.62 -15.65
N ARG A 70 6.08 -6.76 -16.89
CA ARG A 70 7.06 -7.80 -17.25
C ARG A 70 8.37 -7.65 -16.46
N ASP A 71 8.88 -6.43 -16.31
CA ASP A 71 10.10 -6.16 -15.52
C ASP A 71 9.91 -6.49 -14.04
N LEU A 72 8.69 -6.31 -13.52
CA LEU A 72 8.29 -6.72 -12.17
C LEU A 72 8.02 -8.24 -12.05
N GLY A 73 7.97 -8.97 -13.18
CA GLY A 73 7.61 -10.39 -13.25
C GLY A 73 6.13 -10.65 -12.98
N LEU A 74 5.25 -9.74 -13.43
CA LEU A 74 3.80 -9.82 -13.27
C LEU A 74 3.11 -9.94 -14.63
N ASP A 75 2.08 -10.80 -14.71
CA ASP A 75 1.32 -11.03 -15.95
C ASP A 75 0.12 -10.07 -16.10
N SER A 76 -0.31 -9.46 -15.00
CA SER A 76 -1.46 -8.56 -14.96
C SER A 76 -1.22 -7.43 -13.96
N TYR A 77 -2.02 -6.37 -14.09
CA TYR A 77 -2.02 -5.27 -13.12
C TYR A 77 -2.83 -5.68 -11.90
N ASP A 78 -2.15 -6.10 -10.85
CA ASP A 78 -2.69 -6.40 -9.53
C ASP A 78 -2.01 -5.48 -8.48
N PRO A 79 -2.73 -4.57 -7.82
CA PRO A 79 -2.13 -3.59 -6.91
C PRO A 79 -1.34 -4.23 -5.77
N LEU A 80 -1.86 -5.30 -5.18
CA LEU A 80 -1.16 -6.00 -4.10
C LEU A 80 0.17 -6.59 -4.57
N ALA A 81 0.17 -7.29 -5.71
CA ALA A 81 1.36 -7.87 -6.30
C ALA A 81 2.38 -6.79 -6.70
N ILE A 82 1.92 -5.68 -7.26
CA ILE A 82 2.78 -4.54 -7.59
C ILE A 82 3.42 -3.98 -6.32
N VAL A 83 2.64 -3.69 -5.28
CA VAL A 83 3.16 -3.16 -4.01
C VAL A 83 4.12 -4.15 -3.35
N LYS A 84 3.87 -5.46 -3.41
CA LYS A 84 4.82 -6.49 -2.94
C LYS A 84 6.17 -6.43 -3.69
N LYS A 85 6.17 -6.11 -4.98
CA LYS A 85 7.39 -5.99 -5.79
C LYS A 85 8.12 -4.65 -5.61
N THR A 86 7.38 -3.56 -5.40
CA THR A 86 7.93 -2.20 -5.37
C THR A 86 8.06 -1.62 -3.96
N ALA A 87 7.58 -2.35 -2.94
CA ALA A 87 7.33 -1.84 -1.59
C ALA A 87 6.44 -0.58 -1.58
N GLY A 88 5.64 -0.34 -2.63
CA GLY A 88 4.81 0.85 -2.77
C GLY A 88 5.59 2.15 -2.73
N ARG A 89 6.88 2.17 -3.12
CA ARG A 89 7.72 3.38 -3.11
C ARG A 89 7.33 4.33 -4.24
N MET A 90 7.28 5.62 -3.95
CA MET A 90 7.03 6.69 -4.93
C MET A 90 8.22 7.65 -4.97
N ALA A 91 8.38 8.39 -6.08
CA ALA A 91 9.52 9.30 -6.25
C ALA A 91 9.40 10.59 -5.42
N GLU A 92 8.18 10.94 -5.02
CA GLU A 92 7.85 12.23 -4.37
C GLU A 92 7.82 12.14 -2.84
N ASP A 93 7.93 10.93 -2.27
CA ASP A 93 7.93 10.70 -0.83
C ASP A 93 8.94 9.63 -0.40
N ASP A 94 9.21 9.59 0.91
CA ASP A 94 10.05 8.58 1.55
C ASP A 94 9.23 7.41 2.13
N MET A 95 7.98 7.27 1.71
CA MET A 95 7.04 6.29 2.24
C MET A 95 7.18 4.93 1.55
N TRP A 96 7.04 3.87 2.33
CA TRP A 96 7.08 2.51 1.81
C TRP A 96 6.29 1.54 2.68
N ILE A 97 5.97 0.39 2.10
CA ILE A 97 5.16 -0.66 2.74
C ILE A 97 6.05 -1.88 2.98
N LYS A 98 6.05 -2.36 4.22
CA LYS A 98 6.68 -3.61 4.63
C LYS A 98 5.59 -4.63 4.95
N PHE A 99 5.67 -5.80 4.34
CA PHE A 99 4.81 -6.93 4.67
C PHE A 99 5.45 -7.70 5.84
N VAL A 100 4.72 -7.85 6.96
CA VAL A 100 5.27 -8.39 8.22
C VAL A 100 4.92 -9.86 8.41
N GLU A 101 3.75 -10.30 7.96
CA GLU A 101 3.26 -11.68 8.12
C GLU A 101 2.45 -12.11 6.87
N GLU A 102 2.80 -13.28 6.30
CA GLU A 102 2.02 -14.03 5.31
C GLU A 102 1.35 -15.25 5.95
#